data_AF-A0AAP7M8E1-F1
#
_entry.id   AF-A0AAP7M8E1-F1
#
_cell.length_a   1.000
_cell.length_b   1.000
_cell.length_c   1.000
_cell.angle_alpha   90.00
_cell.angle_beta   90.00
_cell.angle_gamma   90.00
#
_symmetry.space_group_name_H-M   'P 1'
#
loop_
_entity.id
_entity.type
_entity.pdbx_description
1 polymer ?
#
loop_
_entity_poly.entity_id
_entity_poly.type
_entity_poly.pdbx_seq_one_letter_code
_entity_poly.pdbx_strand_id
1 'polypeptide(L)'
;MTRERLTFVIAAYNEALALPLLHPRLCAVLDGMPDIEGHILYVDDGSHDRTWEVIAGLAQADARVSALKLSRNFGKEAALTAGLDLVHEGAAMILDADGQDPPELVPEFVARWREGHDNVYGTRMARDGEAWIKRATAAMFYRVMGRLSRTPIPADTGDFRLLSPRALNALRGMRERHRFMKGLFSWVGFKRIAVPYHRHARVAGTSKFSLWRLWNFALEGITGFSTVPLRAATYLGLATAAVAFLFGLWVIVKAALYGDRVAGWPTMMAVILFLGGVQLIALGLIGEYLGRLYEESKQRPLYLVDAWLASSVADSVPQPTLGGQADDHGTATVGRQVS
;
A
#
# COMPACT_ATOMS: atom_id res chain seq x y z
N MET A 1 12.98 2.68 34.92
CA MET A 1 12.15 3.40 33.93
C MET A 1 12.39 2.72 32.60
N THR A 2 11.39 2.03 32.04
CA THR A 2 11.50 1.45 30.70
C THR A 2 11.65 2.61 29.71
N ARG A 3 12.80 2.69 29.03
CA ARG A 3 12.98 3.66 27.94
C ARG A 3 11.95 3.35 26.86
N GLU A 4 11.34 4.40 26.32
CA GLU A 4 10.44 4.23 25.17
C GLU A 4 11.28 3.83 23.96
N ARG A 5 10.82 2.84 23.20
CA ARG A 5 11.54 2.35 22.02
C ARG A 5 10.96 2.94 20.74
N LEU A 6 11.84 3.37 19.84
CA LEU A 6 11.48 3.89 18.53
C LEU A 6 12.36 3.24 17.47
N THR A 7 11.73 2.58 16.49
CA THR A 7 12.45 1.98 15.36
C THR A 7 12.15 2.73 14.08
N PHE A 8 13.18 3.29 13.46
CA PHE A 8 13.10 3.81 12.10
C PHE A 8 13.02 2.66 11.11
N VAL A 9 12.03 2.65 10.22
CA VAL A 9 11.86 1.63 9.18
C VAL A 9 11.99 2.29 7.82
N ILE A 10 13.02 1.91 7.08
CA ILE A 10 13.42 2.55 5.81
C ILE A 10 13.53 1.46 4.74
N ALA A 11 12.58 1.46 3.80
CA ALA A 11 12.65 0.60 2.62
C ALA A 11 13.47 1.27 1.52
N ALA A 12 14.45 0.56 0.98
CA ALA A 12 15.39 1.05 -0.03
C ALA A 12 15.38 0.16 -1.27
N TYR A 13 15.47 0.78 -2.44
CA TYR A 13 15.68 0.09 -3.71
C TYR A 13 16.51 0.97 -4.65
N ASN A 14 17.77 0.59 -4.87
CA ASN A 14 18.75 1.37 -5.62
C ASN A 14 18.99 2.79 -5.07
N GLU A 15 19.29 2.88 -3.76
CA GLU A 15 19.48 4.12 -3.01
C GLU A 15 20.90 4.23 -2.42
N ALA A 16 21.89 3.58 -3.04
CA ALA A 16 23.28 3.54 -2.56
C ALA A 16 23.92 4.91 -2.32
N LEU A 17 23.45 5.96 -3.03
CA LEU A 17 23.93 7.33 -2.87
C LEU A 17 23.17 8.11 -1.79
N ALA A 18 21.91 7.78 -1.52
CA ALA A 18 21.06 8.53 -0.59
C ALA A 18 21.27 8.08 0.86
N LEU A 19 21.42 6.78 1.10
CA LEU A 19 21.55 6.23 2.46
C LEU A 19 22.74 6.79 3.25
N PRO A 20 23.95 6.97 2.69
CA PRO A 20 25.08 7.56 3.42
C PRO A 20 24.85 9.02 3.84
N LEU A 21 23.95 9.73 3.16
CA LEU A 21 23.60 11.12 3.46
C LEU A 21 22.43 11.20 4.46
N LEU A 22 21.53 10.22 4.43
CA LEU A 22 20.40 10.12 5.35
C LEU A 22 20.81 9.59 6.73
N HIS A 23 21.70 8.60 6.78
CA HIS A 23 22.05 7.90 8.02
C HIS A 23 22.59 8.84 9.12
N PRO A 24 23.56 9.74 8.86
CA PRO A 24 24.05 10.66 9.90
C PRO A 24 22.96 11.57 10.48
N ARG A 25 21.97 11.96 9.67
CA ARG A 25 20.84 12.79 10.12
C ARG A 25 19.91 12.01 11.06
N LEU A 26 19.67 10.73 10.78
CA LEU A 26 18.92 9.84 11.66
C LEU A 26 19.64 9.65 13.00
N CYS A 27 20.95 9.41 12.96
CA CYS A 27 21.76 9.29 14.17
C CYS A 27 21.71 10.55 15.02
N ALA A 28 21.90 11.73 14.41
CA ALA A 28 21.82 13.01 15.12
C ALA A 28 20.45 13.24 15.81
N VAL A 29 19.36 12.79 15.17
CA VAL A 29 18.02 12.86 15.76
C VAL A 29 17.88 11.92 16.95
N LEU A 30 18.36 10.68 16.85
CA LEU A 30 18.35 9.74 17.97
C LEU A 30 19.22 10.22 19.14
N ASP A 31 20.40 10.74 18.85
CA ASP A 31 21.34 11.25 19.85
C ASP A 31 20.76 12.46 20.60
N GLY A 32 19.86 13.22 19.95
CA GLY A 32 19.10 14.32 20.54
C GLY A 32 17.92 13.89 21.44
N MET A 33 17.59 12.60 21.51
CA MET A 33 16.47 12.05 22.28
C MET A 33 16.94 10.96 23.27
N PRO A 34 17.68 11.31 24.34
CA PRO A 34 18.36 10.36 25.24
C PRO A 34 17.41 9.49 26.10
N ASP A 35 16.14 9.87 26.16
CA ASP A 35 15.05 9.16 26.81
C ASP A 35 14.42 8.07 25.93
N ILE A 36 14.79 8.02 24.65
CA ILE A 36 14.34 7.04 23.67
C ILE A 36 15.44 6.04 23.38
N GLU A 37 15.09 4.76 23.38
CA GLU A 37 15.93 3.71 22.83
C GLU A 37 15.70 3.62 21.31
N GLY A 38 16.61 4.24 20.55
CA GLY A 38 16.52 4.38 19.10
C GLY A 38 17.15 3.22 18.34
N HIS A 39 16.39 2.64 17.41
CA HIS A 39 16.83 1.60 16.48
C HIS A 39 16.59 2.05 15.04
N ILE A 40 17.41 1.57 14.10
CA ILE A 40 17.24 1.84 12.67
C ILE A 40 17.20 0.52 11.92
N LEU A 41 16.15 0.28 11.15
CA LEU A 41 15.96 -0.89 10.33
C LEU A 41 15.90 -0.49 8.86
N TYR A 42 16.95 -0.88 8.12
CA TYR A 42 16.97 -0.77 6.66
C TYR A 42 16.46 -2.07 6.04
N VAL A 43 15.56 -1.95 5.06
CA VAL A 43 15.06 -3.07 4.27
C VAL A 43 15.44 -2.87 2.80
N ASP A 44 16.31 -3.72 2.29
CA ASP A 44 16.65 -3.76 0.87
C ASP A 44 15.61 -4.59 0.10
N ASP A 45 14.89 -3.94 -0.81
CA ASP A 45 13.89 -4.54 -1.70
C ASP A 45 14.53 -5.18 -2.95
N GLY A 46 15.57 -5.99 -2.72
CA GLY A 46 16.32 -6.69 -3.76
C GLY A 46 16.98 -5.76 -4.78
N SER A 47 17.79 -4.81 -4.30
CA SER A 47 18.48 -3.84 -5.16
C SER A 47 19.47 -4.50 -6.14
N HIS A 48 19.75 -3.81 -7.24
CA HIS A 48 20.71 -4.24 -8.27
C HIS A 48 22.02 -3.44 -8.23
N ASP A 49 22.06 -2.34 -7.49
CA ASP A 49 23.26 -1.55 -7.26
C ASP A 49 23.94 -1.94 -5.92
N ARG A 50 24.82 -1.07 -5.42
CA ARG A 50 25.56 -1.28 -4.18
C ARG A 50 24.76 -0.97 -2.90
N THR A 51 23.43 -0.82 -2.98
CA THR A 51 22.59 -0.44 -1.82
C THR A 51 22.74 -1.43 -0.68
N TRP A 52 22.72 -2.74 -0.95
CA TRP A 52 22.91 -3.75 0.10
C TRP A 52 24.29 -3.65 0.77
N GLU A 53 25.36 -3.43 0.00
CA GLU A 53 26.71 -3.26 0.56
C GLU A 53 26.78 -2.05 1.49
N VAL A 54 26.13 -0.94 1.11
CA VAL A 54 26.04 0.26 1.94
C VAL A 54 25.26 -0.03 3.22
N ILE A 55 24.08 -0.65 3.11
CA ILE A 55 23.26 -1.02 4.27
C ILE A 55 24.03 -1.94 5.23
N ALA A 56 24.69 -2.97 4.72
CA ALA A 56 25.47 -3.90 5.52
C ALA A 56 26.67 -3.21 6.18
N GLY A 57 27.31 -2.26 5.49
CA GLY A 57 28.37 -1.44 6.07
C GLY A 57 27.87 -0.55 7.21
N LEU A 58 26.68 0.06 7.06
CA LEU A 58 26.05 0.85 8.12
C LEU A 58 25.69 -0.02 9.34
N ALA A 59 25.17 -1.23 9.12
CA ALA A 59 24.87 -2.20 10.18
C ALA A 59 26.11 -2.66 10.95
N GLN A 60 27.26 -2.75 10.30
CA GLN A 60 28.53 -3.07 10.95
C GLN A 60 29.11 -1.88 11.73
N ALA A 61 28.86 -0.66 11.26
CA ALA A 61 29.42 0.56 11.85
C ALA A 61 28.61 1.11 13.04
N ASP A 62 27.29 0.93 13.06
CA ASP A 62 26.40 1.41 14.12
C ASP A 62 25.60 0.25 14.73
N ALA A 63 25.82 0.03 16.02
CA ALA A 63 25.20 -1.04 16.81
C ALA A 63 23.67 -0.99 16.86
N ARG A 64 23.06 0.18 16.60
CA ARG A 64 21.59 0.41 16.59
C ARG A 64 20.94 0.01 15.27
N VAL A 65 21.74 -0.31 14.25
CA VAL A 65 21.26 -0.59 12.91
C VAL A 65 21.04 -2.08 12.71
N SER A 66 19.85 -2.43 12.23
CA SER A 66 19.53 -3.74 11.67
C SER A 66 19.32 -3.62 10.16
N ALA A 67 19.66 -4.68 9.44
CA ALA A 67 19.50 -4.76 7.99
C ALA A 67 18.77 -6.02 7.56
N LEU A 68 17.74 -5.85 6.74
CA LEU A 68 16.98 -6.93 6.12
C LEU A 68 17.18 -6.86 4.60
N LYS A 69 17.49 -7.98 3.97
CA LYS A 69 17.50 -8.12 2.52
C LYS A 69 16.38 -9.04 2.07
N LEU A 70 15.57 -8.59 1.13
CA LEU A 70 14.59 -9.45 0.48
C LEU A 70 15.22 -10.27 -0.66
N SER A 71 14.68 -11.45 -0.93
CA SER A 71 15.21 -12.37 -1.95
C SER A 71 15.11 -11.86 -3.38
N ARG A 72 14.26 -10.88 -3.63
CA ARG A 72 14.09 -10.16 -4.89
C ARG A 72 13.34 -8.87 -4.62
N ASN A 73 13.15 -8.07 -5.66
CA ASN A 73 12.20 -6.96 -5.59
C ASN A 73 10.76 -7.48 -5.46
N PHE A 74 10.10 -7.12 -4.35
CA PHE A 74 8.67 -7.36 -4.07
C PHE A 74 7.87 -6.06 -4.13
N GLY A 75 8.53 -4.91 -4.15
CA GLY A 75 7.93 -3.58 -4.18
C GLY A 75 7.94 -2.92 -2.81
N LYS A 76 7.94 -1.58 -2.82
CA LYS A 76 8.05 -0.71 -1.64
C LYS A 76 7.12 -1.12 -0.49
N GLU A 77 5.86 -1.45 -0.79
CA GLU A 77 4.87 -1.79 0.25
C GLU A 77 5.15 -3.13 0.94
N ALA A 78 5.65 -4.12 0.19
CA ALA A 78 6.04 -5.41 0.75
C ALA A 78 7.32 -5.27 1.59
N ALA A 79 8.30 -4.50 1.13
CA ALA A 79 9.51 -4.19 1.88
C ALA A 79 9.20 -3.42 3.17
N LEU A 80 8.31 -2.43 3.11
CA LEU A 80 7.85 -1.71 4.29
C LEU A 80 7.14 -2.65 5.27
N THR A 81 6.28 -3.53 4.78
CA THR A 81 5.61 -4.55 5.61
C THR A 81 6.63 -5.44 6.30
N ALA A 82 7.63 -5.93 5.57
CA ALA A 82 8.70 -6.77 6.12
C ALA A 82 9.46 -6.06 7.26
N GLY A 83 9.73 -4.77 7.09
CA GLY A 83 10.34 -3.96 8.13
C GLY A 83 9.44 -3.78 9.35
N LEU A 84 8.17 -3.42 9.14
CA LEU A 84 7.19 -3.23 10.21
C LEU A 84 6.93 -4.53 10.99
N ASP A 85 6.99 -5.69 10.33
CA ASP A 85 6.81 -6.99 10.97
C ASP A 85 7.89 -7.28 12.01
N LEU A 86 9.10 -6.75 11.84
CA LEU A 86 10.23 -6.93 12.77
C LEU A 86 10.25 -5.95 13.95
N VAL A 87 9.38 -4.92 13.95
CA VAL A 87 9.31 -3.95 15.06
C VAL A 87 8.41 -4.48 16.17
N HIS A 88 8.91 -5.40 17.00
CA HIS A 88 8.07 -6.07 18.02
C HIS A 88 7.70 -5.17 19.20
N GLU A 89 8.60 -4.26 19.56
CA GLU A 89 8.45 -3.39 20.71
C GLU A 89 8.60 -1.93 20.29
N GLY A 90 7.84 -1.04 20.94
CA GLY A 90 7.90 0.38 20.68
C GLY A 90 7.12 0.85 19.45
N ALA A 91 7.33 2.12 19.12
CA ALA A 91 6.73 2.76 17.95
C ALA A 91 7.61 2.56 16.70
N ALA A 92 6.97 2.55 15.53
CA ALA A 92 7.66 2.48 14.24
C ALA A 92 7.57 3.83 13.53
N MET A 93 8.72 4.38 13.13
CA MET A 93 8.80 5.60 12.32
C MET A 93 9.20 5.26 10.89
N ILE A 94 8.31 5.51 9.95
CA ILE A 94 8.49 5.19 8.53
C ILE A 94 9.11 6.38 7.82
N LEU A 95 10.21 6.17 7.08
CA LEU A 95 10.82 7.17 6.20
C LEU A 95 11.15 6.59 4.83
N ASP A 96 11.13 7.46 3.82
CA ASP A 96 11.66 7.14 2.50
C ASP A 96 13.19 7.22 2.48
N ALA A 97 13.84 6.27 1.80
CA ALA A 97 15.29 6.24 1.65
C ALA A 97 15.87 7.39 0.80
N ASP A 98 15.04 8.12 0.06
CA ASP A 98 15.45 9.19 -0.87
C ASP A 98 15.85 10.51 -0.16
N GLY A 99 15.74 10.56 1.16
CA GLY A 99 16.17 11.68 2.00
C GLY A 99 15.30 12.94 1.88
N GLN A 100 14.14 12.84 1.22
CA GLN A 100 13.24 13.99 1.02
C GLN A 100 12.47 14.39 2.27
N ASP A 101 12.21 13.42 3.15
CA ASP A 101 11.49 13.63 4.39
C ASP A 101 12.49 14.02 5.49
N PRO A 102 12.30 15.17 6.18
CA PRO A 102 13.26 15.66 7.17
C PRO A 102 13.18 14.84 8.46
N PRO A 103 14.23 14.07 8.83
CA PRO A 103 14.27 13.35 10.10
C PRO A 103 14.17 14.29 11.31
N GLU A 104 14.52 15.56 11.13
CA GLU A 104 14.52 16.59 12.17
C GLU A 104 13.12 16.86 12.74
N LEU A 105 12.06 16.43 12.06
CA LEU A 105 10.68 16.52 12.56
C LEU A 105 10.27 15.36 13.46
N VAL A 106 11.05 14.28 13.51
CA VAL A 106 10.70 13.09 14.31
C VAL A 106 10.48 13.42 15.80
N PRO A 107 11.21 14.34 16.45
CA PRO A 107 10.88 14.75 17.82
C PRO A 107 9.46 15.29 17.97
N GLU A 108 8.93 16.03 16.99
CA GLU A 108 7.53 16.47 17.00
C GLU A 108 6.58 15.26 16.87
N PHE A 109 6.92 14.29 16.01
CA PHE A 109 6.10 13.08 15.86
C PHE A 109 6.04 12.28 17.15
N VAL A 110 7.15 12.16 17.86
CA VAL A 110 7.22 11.51 19.18
C VAL A 110 6.40 12.28 20.20
N ALA A 111 6.45 13.61 20.21
CA ALA A 111 5.62 14.42 21.11
C ALA A 111 4.12 14.14 20.90
N ARG A 112 3.65 14.11 19.64
CA ARG A 112 2.25 13.76 19.34
C ARG A 112 1.90 12.32 19.70
N TRP A 113 2.85 11.39 19.56
CA TRP A 113 2.65 10.02 20.01
C TRP A 113 2.46 9.94 21.52
N ARG A 114 3.27 10.67 22.29
CA ARG A 114 3.14 10.79 23.76
C ARG A 114 1.83 11.44 24.21
N GLU A 115 1.25 12.32 23.38
CA GLU A 115 -0.12 12.86 23.58
C GLU A 115 -1.22 11.80 23.38
N GLY A 116 -0.86 10.57 22.95
CA GLY A 116 -1.77 9.44 22.77
C GLY A 116 -2.31 9.29 21.35
N HIS A 117 -1.68 9.92 20.35
CA HIS A 117 -1.97 9.69 18.94
C HIS A 117 -1.27 8.44 18.42
N ASP A 118 -1.97 7.66 17.60
CA ASP A 118 -1.53 6.33 17.18
C ASP A 118 -0.95 6.27 15.79
N ASN A 119 -1.38 7.22 14.95
CA ASN A 119 -0.96 7.39 13.58
C ASN A 119 -0.68 8.88 13.38
N VAL A 120 0.58 9.26 13.60
CA VAL A 120 1.07 10.62 13.40
C VAL A 120 1.68 10.68 12.01
N TYR A 121 1.10 11.44 11.10
CA TYR A 121 1.51 11.42 9.69
C TYR A 121 1.91 12.81 9.19
N GLY A 122 2.93 12.84 8.33
CA GLY A 122 3.38 14.04 7.65
C GLY A 122 2.38 14.48 6.57
N THR A 123 1.91 15.72 6.64
CA THR A 123 1.15 16.34 5.54
C THR A 123 2.01 17.38 4.85
N ARG A 124 2.15 17.27 3.54
CA ARG A 124 2.97 18.20 2.76
C ARG A 124 2.26 19.54 2.67
N MET A 125 2.95 20.61 3.05
CA MET A 125 2.50 21.95 2.67
C MET A 125 2.81 22.15 1.18
N ALA A 126 1.81 22.62 0.42
CA ALA A 126 1.90 22.74 -1.03
C ALA A 126 3.12 23.60 -1.43
N ARG A 127 3.85 23.17 -2.47
CA ARG A 127 4.87 24.00 -3.11
C ARG A 127 4.18 25.10 -3.91
N ASP A 128 4.65 26.34 -3.75
CA ASP A 128 4.43 27.38 -4.73
C ASP A 128 5.07 26.94 -6.06
N GLY A 129 4.25 26.83 -7.12
CA GLY A 129 4.73 26.61 -8.49
C GLY A 129 4.31 25.32 -9.21
N GLU A 130 3.44 24.47 -8.64
CA GLU A 130 2.86 23.36 -9.43
C GLU A 130 1.91 23.88 -10.51
N ALA A 131 2.17 23.49 -11.77
CA ALA A 131 1.33 23.82 -12.90
C ALA A 131 -0.15 23.46 -12.61
N TRP A 132 -1.04 24.46 -12.72
CA TRP A 132 -2.49 24.39 -12.50
C TRP A 132 -3.12 23.07 -12.96
N ILE A 133 -2.69 22.57 -14.13
CA ILE A 133 -3.27 21.38 -14.78
C ILE A 133 -3.01 20.12 -13.95
N LYS A 134 -1.80 19.95 -13.39
CA LYS A 134 -1.45 18.83 -12.52
C LYS A 134 -2.21 18.89 -11.20
N ARG A 135 -2.37 20.09 -10.63
CA ARG A 135 -3.14 20.31 -9.41
C ARG A 135 -4.62 19.99 -9.59
N ALA A 136 -5.21 20.39 -10.72
CA ALA A 136 -6.61 20.13 -11.03
C ALA A 136 -6.88 18.64 -11.28
N THR A 137 -6.02 17.95 -12.04
CA THR A 137 -6.17 16.50 -12.28
C THR A 137 -5.94 15.69 -11.01
N ALA A 138 -4.95 16.02 -10.19
CA ALA A 138 -4.73 15.37 -8.91
C ALA A 138 -5.90 15.60 -7.93
N ALA A 139 -6.40 16.84 -7.82
CA ALA A 139 -7.54 17.15 -6.95
C ALA A 139 -8.83 16.44 -7.39
N MET A 140 -9.10 16.39 -8.71
CA MET A 140 -10.23 15.63 -9.25
C MET A 140 -10.07 14.13 -8.94
N PHE A 141 -8.87 13.58 -9.13
CA PHE A 141 -8.54 12.19 -8.83
C PHE A 141 -8.79 11.86 -7.35
N TYR A 142 -8.21 12.63 -6.42
CA TYR A 142 -8.42 12.41 -4.98
C TYR A 142 -9.88 12.57 -4.57
N ARG A 143 -10.63 13.48 -5.20
CA ARG A 143 -12.06 13.68 -4.92
C ARG A 143 -12.92 12.50 -5.41
N VAL A 144 -12.58 11.91 -6.55
CA VAL A 144 -13.25 10.71 -7.07
C VAL A 144 -12.90 9.49 -6.21
N MET A 145 -11.62 9.30 -5.88
CA MET A 145 -11.16 8.24 -4.98
C MET A 145 -11.79 8.36 -3.59
N GLY A 146 -11.83 9.56 -3.01
CA GLY A 146 -12.43 9.80 -1.70
C GLY A 146 -13.95 9.57 -1.66
N ARG A 147 -14.64 9.62 -2.80
CA ARG A 147 -16.07 9.27 -2.90
C ARG A 147 -16.31 7.78 -3.15
N LEU A 148 -15.38 7.12 -3.84
CA LEU A 148 -15.45 5.69 -4.16
C LEU A 148 -14.92 4.79 -3.05
N SER A 149 -14.05 5.33 -2.19
CA SER A 149 -13.52 4.66 -1.00
C SER A 149 -14.39 4.95 0.23
N ARG A 150 -14.74 3.90 0.98
CA ARG A 150 -15.43 4.06 2.28
C ARG A 150 -14.53 4.64 3.37
N THR A 151 -13.22 4.55 3.19
CA THR A 151 -12.22 5.16 4.08
C THR A 151 -11.68 6.43 3.41
N PRO A 152 -11.91 7.62 3.98
CA PRO A 152 -11.33 8.86 3.44
C PRO A 152 -9.81 8.77 3.56
N ILE A 153 -9.14 8.80 2.41
CA ILE A 153 -7.69 8.93 2.28
C ILE A 153 -7.40 10.43 2.28
N PRO A 154 -6.67 10.97 3.27
CA PRO A 154 -6.31 12.38 3.25
C PRO A 154 -5.40 12.63 2.02
N ALA A 155 -5.71 13.65 1.23
CA ALA A 155 -4.85 14.07 0.12
C ALA A 155 -3.48 14.53 0.67
N ASP A 156 -2.41 14.30 -0.10
CA ASP A 156 -1.05 14.77 0.21
C ASP A 156 -0.35 14.19 1.45
N THR A 157 -0.84 13.06 1.97
CA THR A 157 -0.11 12.32 3.01
C THR A 157 1.02 11.49 2.41
N GLY A 158 2.24 11.78 2.84
CA GLY A 158 3.44 10.98 2.55
C GLY A 158 3.41 9.64 3.29
N ASP A 159 4.39 8.78 2.99
CA ASP A 159 4.60 7.55 3.77
C ASP A 159 5.28 7.85 5.12
N PHE A 160 5.83 9.07 5.27
CA PHE A 160 6.38 9.66 6.49
C PHE A 160 5.36 9.65 7.64
N ARG A 161 5.50 8.70 8.56
CA ARG A 161 4.60 8.56 9.72
C ARG A 161 5.24 7.85 10.88
N LEU A 162 4.71 8.11 12.07
CA LEU A 162 4.92 7.32 13.28
C LEU A 162 3.66 6.51 13.59
N LEU A 163 3.84 5.20 13.81
CA LEU A 163 2.82 4.26 14.25
C LEU A 163 3.09 3.81 15.69
N SER A 164 2.08 3.95 16.54
CA SER A 164 2.11 3.39 17.90
C SER A 164 2.16 1.85 17.90
N PRO A 165 2.62 1.21 18.99
CA PRO A 165 2.63 -0.26 19.11
C PRO A 165 1.27 -0.91 18.82
N ARG A 166 0.16 -0.29 19.27
CA ARG A 166 -1.19 -0.82 19.03
C ARG A 166 -1.62 -0.70 17.57
N ALA A 167 -1.28 0.40 16.90
CA ALA A 167 -1.55 0.57 15.47
C ALA A 167 -0.73 -0.42 14.63
N LEU A 168 0.52 -0.62 15.00
CA LEU A 168 1.42 -1.59 14.38
C LEU A 168 0.88 -3.03 14.53
N ASN A 169 0.48 -3.42 15.74
CA ASN A 169 -0.09 -4.75 16.00
C ASN A 169 -1.39 -5.00 15.24
N ALA A 170 -2.26 -4.01 15.10
CA ALA A 170 -3.44 -4.13 14.24
C ALA A 170 -3.05 -4.33 12.78
N LEU A 171 -2.06 -3.56 12.29
CA LEU A 171 -1.57 -3.64 10.92
C LEU A 171 -0.87 -4.97 10.60
N ARG A 172 -0.31 -5.62 11.61
CA ARG A 172 0.23 -6.99 11.48
C ARG A 172 -0.83 -8.01 11.11
N GLY A 173 -2.04 -7.89 11.65
CA GLY A 173 -3.15 -8.78 11.29
C GLY A 173 -3.64 -8.64 9.85
N MET A 174 -3.31 -7.52 9.19
CA MET A 174 -3.67 -7.25 7.80
C MET A 174 -2.59 -7.77 6.85
N ARG A 175 -2.94 -8.84 6.12
CA ARG A 175 -2.06 -9.58 5.20
C ARG A 175 -2.56 -9.55 3.76
N GLU A 176 -3.32 -8.52 3.35
CA GLU A 176 -3.81 -8.44 1.97
C GLU A 176 -2.64 -8.38 0.98
N ARG A 177 -2.78 -8.98 -0.20
CA ARG A 177 -1.70 -8.98 -1.20
C ARG A 177 -1.57 -7.70 -2.01
N HIS A 178 -2.71 -7.17 -2.46
CA HIS A 178 -2.75 -5.85 -3.07
C HIS A 178 -2.80 -4.82 -1.96
N ARG A 179 -1.66 -4.63 -1.29
CA ARG A 179 -1.55 -3.61 -0.26
C ARG A 179 -1.67 -2.24 -0.92
N PHE A 180 -2.35 -1.36 -0.20
CA PHE A 180 -2.27 0.07 -0.42
C PHE A 180 -2.13 0.64 0.97
N MET A 181 -0.87 0.79 1.38
CA MET A 181 -0.54 1.08 2.78
C MET A 181 -1.29 2.32 3.29
N LYS A 182 -1.47 3.36 2.45
CA LYS A 182 -2.24 4.56 2.78
C LYS A 182 -3.69 4.27 3.18
N GLY A 183 -4.33 3.32 2.50
CA GLY A 183 -5.67 2.85 2.83
C GLY A 183 -5.69 2.08 4.14
N LEU A 184 -4.74 1.16 4.33
CA LEU A 184 -4.62 0.33 5.54
C LEU A 184 -4.40 1.19 6.79
N PHE A 185 -3.51 2.18 6.73
CA PHE A 185 -3.28 3.12 7.84
C PHE A 185 -4.53 3.90 8.23
N SER A 186 -5.43 4.19 7.27
CA SER A 186 -6.73 4.84 7.53
C SER A 186 -7.77 3.83 8.06
N TRP A 187 -7.73 2.59 7.58
CA TRP A 187 -8.68 1.53 7.94
C TRP A 187 -8.55 1.07 9.39
N VAL A 188 -7.32 1.03 9.92
CA VAL A 188 -7.03 0.70 11.34
C VAL A 188 -7.86 1.56 12.32
N GLY A 189 -8.23 2.79 11.94
CA GLY A 189 -9.23 3.60 12.64
C GLY A 189 -8.81 4.24 13.97
N PHE A 190 -7.55 4.08 14.40
CA PHE A 190 -7.04 4.69 15.64
C PHE A 190 -6.86 6.22 15.56
N LYS A 191 -6.54 6.85 16.70
CA LYS A 191 -6.38 8.31 16.80
C LYS A 191 -5.26 8.78 15.87
N ARG A 192 -5.57 9.72 15.00
CA ARG A 192 -4.63 10.22 13.99
C ARG A 192 -4.44 11.72 14.09
N ILE A 193 -3.25 12.20 13.77
CA ILE A 193 -2.95 13.62 13.71
C ILE A 193 -1.94 13.91 12.59
N ALA A 194 -2.11 15.07 11.96
CA ALA A 194 -1.26 15.55 10.89
C ALA A 194 -0.17 16.48 11.44
N VAL A 195 1.08 16.27 11.02
CA VAL A 195 2.19 17.21 11.22
C VAL A 195 2.54 17.85 9.87
N PRO A 196 2.34 19.16 9.69
CA PRO A 196 2.63 19.83 8.42
C PRO A 196 4.14 19.98 8.20
N TYR A 197 4.63 19.71 6.98
CA TYR A 197 6.06 19.87 6.66
C TYR A 197 6.34 20.33 5.22
N HIS A 198 7.51 20.92 5.03
CA HIS A 198 8.08 21.23 3.72
C HIS A 198 9.02 20.11 3.27
N ARG A 199 8.79 19.56 2.08
CA ARG A 199 9.62 18.48 1.54
C ARG A 199 10.88 19.01 0.86
N HIS A 200 12.03 18.49 1.26
CA HIS A 200 13.30 18.84 0.63
C HIS A 200 13.40 18.30 -0.81
N ALA A 201 14.27 18.89 -1.63
CA ALA A 201 14.61 18.32 -2.92
C ALA A 201 15.23 16.93 -2.74
N ARG A 202 15.02 16.04 -3.72
CA ARG A 202 15.59 14.69 -3.68
C ARG A 202 17.11 14.80 -3.70
N VAL A 203 17.78 14.07 -2.82
CA VAL A 203 19.24 14.17 -2.67
C VAL A 203 19.96 13.60 -3.90
N ALA A 204 19.38 12.58 -4.54
CA ALA A 204 19.83 12.03 -5.83
C ALA A 204 18.67 11.38 -6.63
N GLY A 205 18.85 11.23 -7.95
CA GLY A 205 17.97 10.45 -8.84
C GLY A 205 16.91 11.21 -9.65
N THR A 206 16.45 10.62 -10.75
CA THR A 206 15.40 11.19 -11.63
C THR A 206 14.04 10.53 -11.36
N SER A 207 13.00 11.34 -11.18
CA SER A 207 11.62 10.84 -11.02
C SER A 207 11.11 10.28 -12.35
N LYS A 208 11.12 8.96 -12.51
CA LYS A 208 10.47 8.24 -13.62
C LYS A 208 9.02 7.88 -13.33
N PHE A 209 8.22 8.80 -12.80
CA PHE A 209 6.78 8.61 -12.66
C PHE A 209 6.09 9.03 -13.97
N SER A 210 5.80 8.06 -14.85
CA SER A 210 5.05 8.32 -16.09
C SER A 210 3.56 8.48 -15.79
N LEU A 211 2.88 9.36 -16.53
CA LEU A 211 1.43 9.56 -16.43
C LEU A 211 0.66 8.24 -16.59
N TRP A 212 1.14 7.33 -17.45
CA TRP A 212 0.56 6.00 -17.65
C TRP A 212 0.59 5.12 -16.41
N ARG A 213 1.70 5.16 -15.65
CA ARG A 213 1.84 4.39 -14.41
C ARG A 213 0.92 4.94 -13.30
N LEU A 214 0.66 6.24 -13.31
CA LEU A 214 -0.32 6.88 -12.41
C LEU A 214 -1.77 6.41 -12.72
N TRP A 215 -2.11 6.28 -14.00
CA TRP A 215 -3.41 5.78 -14.45
C TRP A 215 -3.63 4.31 -14.08
N ASN A 216 -2.63 3.44 -14.24
CA ASN A 216 -2.74 2.05 -13.81
C ASN A 216 -2.84 1.93 -12.28
N PHE A 217 -2.06 2.72 -11.53
CA PHE A 217 -2.16 2.76 -10.06
C PHE A 217 -3.55 3.22 -9.58
N ALA A 218 -4.16 4.19 -10.28
CA ALA A 218 -5.52 4.62 -10.03
C ALA A 218 -6.53 3.48 -10.25
N LEU A 219 -6.42 2.75 -11.36
CA LEU A 219 -7.27 1.60 -11.64
C LEU A 219 -7.10 0.51 -10.57
N GLU A 220 -5.87 0.16 -10.21
CA GLU A 220 -5.55 -0.80 -9.14
C GLU A 220 -6.12 -0.38 -7.78
N GLY A 221 -6.06 0.90 -7.44
CA GLY A 221 -6.64 1.44 -6.20
C GLY A 221 -8.18 1.35 -6.20
N ILE A 222 -8.84 1.63 -7.32
CA ILE A 222 -10.30 1.55 -7.42
C ILE A 222 -10.76 0.08 -7.38
N THR A 223 -10.09 -0.82 -8.10
CA THR A 223 -10.46 -2.25 -8.16
C THR A 223 -10.06 -3.01 -6.90
N GLY A 224 -8.96 -2.63 -6.25
CA GLY A 224 -8.46 -3.24 -5.02
C GLY A 224 -9.28 -2.91 -3.78
N PHE A 225 -9.81 -1.67 -3.68
CA PHE A 225 -10.51 -1.19 -2.47
C PHE A 225 -12.01 -1.02 -2.64
N SER A 226 -12.55 -1.25 -3.85
CA SER A 226 -13.96 -1.02 -4.12
C SER A 226 -14.60 -2.08 -5.01
N THR A 227 -15.78 -2.54 -4.61
CA THR A 227 -16.66 -3.36 -5.46
C THR A 227 -17.55 -2.51 -6.37
N VAL A 228 -17.35 -1.18 -6.37
CA VAL A 228 -18.15 -0.24 -7.16
C VAL A 228 -18.02 -0.48 -8.67
N PRO A 229 -16.83 -0.74 -9.27
CA PRO A 229 -16.74 -1.05 -10.69
C PRO A 229 -17.54 -2.30 -11.08
N LEU A 230 -17.49 -3.35 -10.25
CA LEU A 230 -18.29 -4.55 -10.45
C LEU A 230 -19.79 -4.23 -10.44
N ARG A 231 -20.25 -3.51 -9.42
CA ARG A 231 -21.67 -3.14 -9.28
C ARG A 231 -22.15 -2.27 -10.44
N ALA A 232 -21.34 -1.30 -10.87
CA ALA A 232 -21.67 -0.44 -12.01
C ALA A 232 -21.87 -1.25 -13.29
N ALA A 233 -20.98 -2.21 -13.56
CA ALA A 233 -21.13 -3.08 -14.72
C ALA A 233 -22.30 -4.06 -14.59
N THR A 234 -22.58 -4.57 -13.39
CA THR A 234 -23.79 -5.37 -13.14
C THR A 234 -25.06 -4.58 -13.46
N TYR A 235 -25.14 -3.33 -13.00
CA TYR A 235 -26.30 -2.48 -13.29
C TYR A 235 -26.39 -2.08 -14.76
N LEU A 236 -25.26 -1.79 -15.41
CA LEU A 236 -25.23 -1.51 -16.84
C LEU A 236 -25.68 -2.73 -17.66
N GLY A 237 -25.21 -3.93 -17.28
CA GLY A 237 -25.61 -5.20 -17.89
C GLY A 237 -27.10 -5.48 -17.68
N LEU A 238 -27.63 -5.23 -16.48
CA LEU A 238 -29.06 -5.40 -16.18
C LEU A 238 -29.93 -4.41 -16.97
N ALA A 239 -29.52 -3.13 -17.05
CA ALA A 239 -30.23 -2.12 -17.82
C ALA A 239 -30.22 -2.46 -19.32
N THR A 240 -29.08 -2.88 -19.85
CA THR A 240 -28.92 -3.36 -21.22
C THR A 240 -29.82 -4.56 -21.50
N ALA A 241 -29.84 -5.56 -20.60
CA ALA A 241 -30.70 -6.73 -20.73
C ALA A 241 -32.18 -6.36 -20.69
N ALA A 242 -32.59 -5.43 -19.81
CA ALA A 242 -33.96 -4.95 -19.72
C ALA A 242 -34.39 -4.22 -21.02
N VAL A 243 -33.55 -3.35 -21.57
CA VAL A 243 -33.81 -2.67 -22.85
C VAL A 243 -33.91 -3.68 -24.00
N ALA A 244 -33.00 -4.66 -24.06
CA ALA A 244 -33.02 -5.71 -25.07
C ALA A 244 -34.29 -6.57 -24.96
N PHE A 245 -34.72 -6.90 -23.74
CA PHE A 245 -35.95 -7.66 -23.48
C PHE A 245 -37.20 -6.89 -23.93
N LEU A 246 -37.32 -5.61 -23.56
CA LEU A 246 -38.44 -4.76 -23.96
C LEU A 246 -38.50 -4.57 -25.48
N PHE A 247 -37.34 -4.35 -26.11
CA PHE A 247 -37.24 -4.25 -27.56
C PHE A 247 -37.62 -5.56 -28.26
N GLY A 248 -37.14 -6.70 -27.75
CA GLY A 248 -37.54 -8.03 -28.24
C GLY A 248 -39.05 -8.28 -28.12
N LEU A 249 -39.65 -7.93 -26.99
CA LEU A 249 -41.10 -8.05 -26.79
C LEU A 249 -41.87 -7.18 -27.79
N TRP A 250 -41.42 -5.96 -28.03
CA TRP A 250 -42.01 -5.06 -29.03
C TRP A 250 -41.94 -5.64 -30.45
N VAL A 251 -40.80 -6.22 -30.84
CA VAL A 251 -40.64 -6.90 -32.13
C VAL A 251 -41.61 -8.08 -32.27
N ILE A 252 -41.74 -8.92 -31.24
CA ILE A 252 -42.65 -10.08 -31.25
C ILE A 252 -44.11 -9.62 -31.40
N VAL A 253 -44.54 -8.64 -30.61
CA VAL A 253 -45.91 -8.09 -30.66
C VAL A 253 -46.19 -7.49 -32.03
N LYS A 254 -45.24 -6.73 -32.60
CA LYS A 254 -45.38 -6.14 -33.93
C LYS A 254 -45.51 -7.21 -35.02
N ALA A 255 -44.67 -8.24 -34.97
CA ALA A 255 -44.71 -9.35 -35.93
C ALA A 255 -46.04 -10.13 -35.84
N ALA A 256 -46.55 -10.36 -34.63
CA ALA A 256 -47.82 -11.07 -34.40
C ALA A 256 -49.05 -10.31 -34.90
N LEU A 257 -49.05 -8.97 -34.81
CA LEU A 257 -50.20 -8.14 -35.20
C LEU A 257 -50.25 -7.80 -36.69
N TYR A 258 -49.09 -7.56 -37.32
CA TYR A 258 -49.04 -6.97 -38.67
C TYR A 258 -48.47 -7.89 -39.76
N GLY A 259 -47.85 -9.02 -39.39
CA GLY A 259 -47.13 -9.90 -40.33
C GLY A 259 -45.89 -9.22 -40.91
N ASP A 260 -44.71 -9.81 -40.70
CA ASP A 260 -43.46 -9.09 -40.96
C ASP A 260 -43.03 -9.12 -42.44
N ARG A 261 -42.63 -7.97 -42.99
CA ARG A 261 -42.25 -7.76 -44.41
C ARG A 261 -40.79 -7.37 -44.63
N VAL A 262 -39.93 -7.40 -43.60
CA VAL A 262 -38.58 -6.81 -43.66
C VAL A 262 -37.47 -7.80 -43.29
N ALA A 263 -36.32 -7.71 -43.97
CA ALA A 263 -35.12 -8.49 -43.67
C ALA A 263 -34.53 -8.10 -42.30
N GLY A 264 -34.80 -8.90 -41.27
CA GLY A 264 -34.38 -8.69 -39.88
C GLY A 264 -32.88 -8.90 -39.59
N TRP A 265 -32.03 -9.03 -40.61
CA TRP A 265 -30.61 -9.34 -40.43
C TRP A 265 -29.81 -8.22 -39.75
N PRO A 266 -29.92 -6.93 -40.12
CA PRO A 266 -29.15 -5.86 -39.48
C PRO A 266 -29.51 -5.65 -38.02
N THR A 267 -30.80 -5.73 -37.67
CA THR A 267 -31.29 -5.61 -36.29
C THR A 267 -30.90 -6.81 -35.45
N MET A 268 -31.01 -8.03 -36.00
CA MET A 268 -30.56 -9.25 -35.33
C MET A 268 -29.05 -9.24 -35.07
N MET A 269 -28.25 -8.83 -36.05
CA MET A 269 -26.80 -8.73 -35.91
C MET A 269 -26.40 -7.67 -34.87
N ALA A 270 -27.07 -6.52 -34.86
CA ALA A 270 -26.82 -5.46 -33.87
C ALA A 270 -27.13 -5.94 -32.43
N VAL A 271 -28.25 -6.64 -32.21
CA VAL A 271 -28.60 -7.19 -30.89
C VAL A 271 -27.60 -8.25 -30.45
N ILE A 272 -27.19 -9.16 -31.34
CA ILE A 272 -26.21 -10.21 -31.02
C ILE A 272 -24.87 -9.60 -30.65
N LEU A 273 -24.35 -8.66 -31.45
CA LEU A 273 -23.08 -7.99 -31.19
C LEU A 273 -23.13 -7.17 -29.90
N PHE A 274 -24.23 -6.48 -29.62
CA PHE A 274 -24.40 -5.69 -28.41
C PHE A 274 -24.47 -6.57 -27.15
N LEU A 275 -25.29 -7.62 -27.18
CA LEU A 275 -25.41 -8.56 -26.05
C LEU A 275 -24.09 -9.31 -25.82
N GLY A 276 -23.43 -9.73 -26.90
CA GLY A 276 -22.10 -10.35 -26.85
C GLY A 276 -21.04 -9.43 -26.27
N GLY A 277 -21.01 -8.15 -26.68
CA GLY A 277 -20.10 -7.15 -26.12
C GLY A 277 -20.31 -6.93 -24.62
N VAL A 278 -21.56 -6.82 -24.18
CA VAL A 278 -21.91 -6.65 -22.76
C VAL A 278 -21.53 -7.89 -21.94
N GLN A 279 -21.77 -9.09 -22.47
CA GLN A 279 -21.37 -10.35 -21.84
C GLN A 279 -19.85 -10.46 -21.70
N LEU A 280 -19.08 -10.08 -22.72
CA LEU A 280 -17.61 -10.08 -22.66
C LEU A 280 -17.08 -9.09 -21.62
N ILE A 281 -17.70 -7.91 -21.49
CA ILE A 281 -17.36 -6.93 -20.44
C ILE A 281 -17.66 -7.52 -19.05
N ALA A 282 -18.83 -8.13 -18.86
CA ALA A 282 -19.22 -8.75 -17.60
C ALA A 282 -18.28 -9.90 -17.21
N LEU A 283 -17.94 -10.78 -18.17
CA LEU A 283 -16.98 -11.87 -17.98
C LEU A 283 -15.57 -11.34 -17.66
N GLY A 284 -15.12 -10.29 -18.34
CA GLY A 284 -13.84 -9.64 -18.05
C GLY A 284 -13.76 -9.12 -16.62
N LEU A 285 -14.83 -8.50 -16.13
CA LEU A 285 -14.92 -8.03 -14.75
C LEU A 285 -14.98 -9.17 -13.75
N ILE A 286 -15.80 -10.20 -13.99
CA ILE A 286 -15.81 -11.40 -13.13
C ILE A 286 -14.41 -12.03 -13.07
N GLY A 287 -13.73 -12.13 -14.22
CA GLY A 287 -12.37 -12.63 -14.32
C GLY A 287 -11.36 -11.83 -13.48
N GLU A 288 -11.45 -10.50 -13.51
CA GLU A 288 -10.61 -9.61 -12.69
C GLU A 288 -10.79 -9.86 -11.17
N TYR A 289 -12.05 -9.94 -10.70
CA TYR A 289 -12.32 -10.20 -9.29
C TYR A 289 -12.00 -11.63 -8.88
N LEU A 290 -12.26 -12.62 -9.75
CA LEU A 290 -11.89 -14.02 -9.52
C LEU A 290 -10.36 -14.18 -9.48
N GLY A 291 -9.63 -13.46 -10.33
CA GLY A 291 -8.17 -13.39 -10.32
C GLY A 291 -7.64 -12.87 -8.98
N ARG A 292 -8.23 -11.79 -8.44
CA ARG A 292 -7.88 -11.26 -7.12
C ARG A 292 -8.18 -12.24 -5.99
N LEU A 293 -9.34 -12.90 -6.03
CA LEU A 293 -9.70 -13.94 -5.07
C LEU A 293 -8.72 -15.12 -5.13
N TYR A 294 -8.34 -15.54 -6.35
CA TYR A 294 -7.37 -16.61 -6.58
C TYR A 294 -5.97 -16.21 -6.10
N GLU A 295 -5.56 -14.96 -6.29
CA GLU A 295 -4.32 -14.47 -5.70
C GLU A 295 -4.39 -14.58 -4.19
N GLU A 296 -5.40 -14.01 -3.54
CA GLU A 296 -5.54 -14.08 -2.08
C GLU A 296 -5.58 -15.53 -1.56
N SER A 297 -6.28 -16.44 -2.26
CA SER A 297 -6.44 -17.85 -1.86
C SER A 297 -5.15 -18.67 -1.94
N LYS A 298 -4.16 -18.29 -2.77
CA LYS A 298 -2.87 -19.02 -2.86
C LYS A 298 -2.08 -19.07 -1.55
N GLN A 299 -2.41 -18.22 -0.58
CA GLN A 299 -1.70 -18.02 0.70
C GLN A 299 -0.15 -17.94 0.58
N ARG A 300 0.38 -17.43 -0.55
CA ARG A 300 1.81 -17.12 -0.70
C ARG A 300 2.19 -15.98 0.25
N PRO A 301 3.37 -16.05 0.89
CA PRO A 301 3.86 -14.99 1.75
C PRO A 301 4.08 -13.70 0.94
N LEU A 302 3.95 -12.55 1.60
CA LEU A 302 4.07 -11.23 0.99
C LEU A 302 5.49 -10.91 0.52
N TYR A 303 6.47 -11.45 1.23
CA TYR A 303 7.89 -11.28 0.95
C TYR A 303 8.65 -12.54 1.38
N LEU A 304 9.88 -12.66 0.91
CA LEU A 304 10.82 -13.68 1.34
C LEU A 304 12.15 -13.00 1.68
N VAL A 305 12.78 -13.46 2.75
CA VAL A 305 14.03 -12.89 3.27
C VAL A 305 15.22 -13.69 2.74
N ASP A 306 16.21 -12.96 2.23
CA ASP A 306 17.51 -13.48 1.78
C ASP A 306 18.53 -13.45 2.92
N ALA A 307 18.67 -12.29 3.55
CA ALA A 307 19.66 -12.05 4.59
C ALA A 307 19.10 -11.16 5.71
N TRP A 308 19.59 -11.38 6.92
CA TRP A 308 19.26 -10.63 8.12
C TRP A 308 20.52 -10.34 8.92
N LEU A 309 20.77 -9.06 9.22
CA LEU A 309 21.82 -8.61 10.12
C LEU A 309 21.14 -7.87 11.29
N ALA A 310 21.17 -8.48 12.48
CA ALA A 310 20.58 -7.90 13.67
C ALA A 310 21.47 -6.80 14.28
N SER A 311 20.85 -5.85 14.97
CA SER A 311 21.54 -4.89 15.83
C SER A 311 22.31 -5.60 16.95
N SER A 312 23.48 -5.07 17.31
CA SER A 312 24.29 -5.59 18.42
C SER A 312 23.88 -5.02 19.79
N VAL A 313 23.09 -3.93 19.79
CA VAL A 313 22.31 -3.53 20.97
C VAL A 313 21.18 -4.54 21.10
N ALA A 314 21.32 -5.42 22.11
CA ALA A 314 20.52 -6.61 22.32
C ALA A 314 19.02 -6.40 22.06
N ASP A 315 18.44 -7.27 21.23
CA ASP A 315 17.11 -7.79 21.46
C ASP A 315 16.95 -9.17 20.85
N SER A 316 16.18 -10.00 21.56
CA SER A 316 15.54 -11.22 21.09
C SER A 316 14.50 -10.91 20.01
N VAL A 317 14.91 -10.23 18.93
CA VAL A 317 14.10 -10.12 17.72
C VAL A 317 14.06 -11.53 17.13
N PRO A 318 12.88 -12.16 17.02
CA PRO A 318 12.75 -13.43 16.34
C PRO A 318 13.44 -13.34 14.99
N GLN A 319 14.37 -14.26 14.72
CA GLN A 319 15.00 -14.30 13.40
C GLN A 319 13.88 -14.45 12.37
N PRO A 320 13.82 -13.57 11.35
CA PRO A 320 12.88 -13.78 10.27
C PRO A 320 13.15 -15.16 9.67
N THR A 321 12.10 -15.92 9.38
CA THR A 321 12.23 -17.23 8.74
C THR A 321 12.92 -17.02 7.39
N LEU A 322 14.22 -17.32 7.34
CA LEU A 322 15.01 -17.32 6.11
C LEU A 322 14.39 -18.37 5.19
N GLY A 323 14.28 -18.03 3.90
CA GLY A 323 13.57 -18.86 2.92
C GLY A 323 14.17 -20.27 2.82
N GLY A 324 13.65 -21.21 3.62
CA GLY A 324 14.11 -22.60 3.63
C GLY A 324 14.11 -23.32 4.99
N GLN A 325 13.15 -23.08 5.89
CA GLN A 325 12.81 -24.03 6.95
C GLN A 325 11.43 -23.65 7.54
N ALA A 326 10.39 -24.30 7.03
CA ALA A 326 9.11 -24.36 7.72
C ALA A 326 9.15 -25.59 8.63
N ASP A 327 9.21 -25.36 9.93
CA ASP A 327 8.94 -26.43 10.89
C ASP A 327 7.45 -26.79 10.83
N ASP A 328 7.25 -28.05 10.52
CA ASP A 328 6.00 -28.70 10.16
C ASP A 328 5.17 -29.04 11.41
N HIS A 329 4.82 -28.05 12.23
CA HIS A 329 3.94 -28.26 13.37
C HIS A 329 2.74 -27.31 13.36
N GLY A 330 1.68 -27.79 12.72
CA GLY A 330 0.34 -27.29 12.90
C GLY A 330 -0.12 -27.42 14.35
N THR A 331 -0.88 -26.43 14.81
CA THR A 331 -1.89 -26.64 15.84
C THR A 331 -3.13 -25.88 15.44
N ALA A 332 -4.01 -26.60 14.74
CA ALA A 332 -5.42 -26.28 14.70
C ALA A 332 -5.96 -26.32 16.14
N THR A 333 -6.43 -25.20 16.66
CA THR A 333 -7.29 -25.19 17.85
C THR A 333 -8.73 -24.98 17.37
N VAL A 334 -9.38 -26.10 17.02
CA VAL A 334 -10.83 -26.19 16.92
C VAL A 334 -11.34 -26.81 18.22
N GLY A 335 -12.29 -26.12 18.87
CA GLY A 335 -13.33 -26.75 19.66
C GLY A 335 -13.12 -26.79 21.18
N ARG A 336 -13.70 -25.80 21.88
CA ARG A 336 -14.35 -26.08 23.17
C ARG A 336 -15.73 -25.42 23.15
N GLN A 337 -16.71 -26.21 22.74
CA GLN A 337 -18.12 -25.88 22.88
C GLN A 337 -18.53 -26.23 24.32
N VAL A 338 -19.17 -25.29 25.00
CA VAL A 338 -19.70 -25.44 26.34
C VAL A 338 -21.15 -25.92 26.20
N SER A 339 -21.42 -27.16 26.60
CA SER A 339 -22.59 -27.63 27.38
C SER A 339 -22.41 -29.12 27.65
#